data_AF-A0A058Z3F3-F1
#
_entry.id   AF-A0A058Z3F3-F1
#
_cell.length_a   1.000
_cell.length_b   1.000
_cell.length_c   1.000
_cell.angle_alpha   90.00
_cell.angle_beta   90.00
_cell.angle_gamma   90.00
#
_symmetry.space_group_name_H-M   'P 1'
#
loop_
_entity.id
_entity.type
_entity.pdbx_description
1 polymer ?
#
loop_
_entity_poly.entity_id
_entity_poly.type
_entity_poly.pdbx_seq_one_letter_code
_entity_poly.pdbx_strand_id
1 'polypeptide(L)'
;MRLARLLGLLLMGVFVVVLFTQMIVLVNTPPPGTDAPVKTNPPAGGTHEPANDAHVPDGQRATVDGKPGIYLSNPSYYKAGSNSNGFQASRAFIPDDLVTAASGDWAWAANVPIVYTWVNGSDPEYQEIRAKYGGTRSVGGSRDRDSGELRHSFRSLEIFAPWWKGQIFLVSPFAQSPPWLDPQHPRVTIIDQHSIMRDDGEQPTFNTNAIEQFFYRIPNIGPVFVHVNDDYFFGSPLYPWDLFLKDGGSKLFFERSPIRGTIENQRSYKKSRTKLWVASVYHTKWLMDEYYKKSVPLHFVKHSPFVYQTAVLKHLRENMLPEQYIQSSKHRFRHWDDVLTPFAHHAVMMEEASLFNTTAQVMTFEELVPQMAFLVLRDTTKPNDPTLLDILNRRPRMFAINDSFNTAAAGQILHDVISEMFPWVSSFEIDKRSLFRPVRYGIPLPVPTPEAPSASETAPAPETVSQSASLLAA
;
A
#
# COMPACT_ATOMS: atom_id res chain seq x y z
N MET A 1 -4.18 -50.42 -10.95
CA MET A 1 -3.41 -49.16 -11.11
C MET A 1 -4.20 -47.86 -10.86
N ARG A 2 -5.52 -47.76 -11.10
CA ARG A 2 -6.32 -46.56 -10.74
C ARG A 2 -6.81 -46.53 -9.27
N LEU A 3 -6.95 -47.68 -8.61
CA LEU A 3 -7.36 -47.77 -7.20
C LEU A 3 -6.25 -47.36 -6.20
N ALA A 4 -4.99 -47.63 -6.52
CA ALA A 4 -3.83 -47.25 -5.71
C ALA A 4 -3.55 -45.73 -5.71
N ARG A 5 -3.96 -45.02 -6.77
CA ARG A 5 -3.86 -43.55 -6.85
C ARG A 5 -4.97 -42.85 -6.05
N LEU A 6 -6.13 -43.48 -5.88
CA LEU A 6 -7.21 -42.93 -5.06
C LEU A 6 -6.93 -43.08 -3.55
N LEU A 7 -6.35 -44.20 -3.12
CA LEU A 7 -5.94 -44.39 -1.71
C LEU A 7 -4.80 -43.44 -1.29
N GLY A 8 -3.87 -43.12 -2.20
CA GLY A 8 -2.78 -42.17 -1.92
C GLY A 8 -3.26 -40.73 -1.71
N LEU A 9 -4.33 -40.31 -2.40
CA LEU A 9 -4.93 -38.98 -2.26
C LEU A 9 -5.80 -38.85 -0.99
N LEU A 10 -6.45 -39.93 -0.57
CA LEU A 10 -7.23 -39.96 0.69
C LEU A 10 -6.33 -39.97 1.93
N LEU A 11 -5.19 -40.67 1.89
CA LEU A 11 -4.21 -40.68 2.99
C LEU A 11 -3.45 -39.35 3.12
N MET A 12 -3.20 -38.61 2.02
CA MET A 12 -2.66 -37.24 2.09
C MET A 12 -3.69 -36.24 2.63
N GLY A 13 -4.98 -36.42 2.34
CA GLY A 13 -6.04 -35.54 2.83
C GLY A 13 -6.23 -35.60 4.35
N VAL A 14 -6.12 -36.80 4.95
CA VAL A 14 -6.24 -36.97 6.42
C VAL A 14 -4.99 -36.47 7.17
N PHE A 15 -3.80 -36.55 6.57
CA PHE A 15 -2.56 -36.05 7.18
C PHE A 15 -2.49 -34.50 7.23
N VAL A 16 -3.11 -33.81 6.27
CA VAL A 16 -3.15 -32.34 6.21
C VAL A 16 -4.18 -31.75 7.18
N VAL A 17 -5.26 -32.48 7.49
CA VAL A 17 -6.27 -32.02 8.47
C VAL A 17 -5.80 -32.22 9.91
N VAL A 18 -5.03 -33.27 10.23
CA VAL A 18 -4.53 -33.51 11.60
C VAL A 18 -3.41 -32.54 12.01
N LEU A 19 -2.61 -32.04 11.07
CA LEU A 19 -1.58 -31.02 11.34
C LEU A 19 -2.16 -29.61 11.58
N PHE A 20 -3.33 -29.30 11.02
CA PHE A 20 -3.99 -28.00 11.23
C PHE A 20 -4.73 -27.90 12.58
N THR A 21 -5.22 -29.01 13.13
CA THR A 21 -5.91 -29.00 14.43
C THR A 21 -4.95 -29.07 15.64
N GLN A 22 -3.73 -29.58 15.48
CA GLN A 22 -2.72 -29.58 16.56
C GLN A 22 -1.94 -28.27 16.70
N MET A 23 -1.98 -27.37 15.71
CA MET A 23 -1.38 -26.03 15.83
C MET A 23 -2.27 -25.00 16.54
N ILE A 24 -3.55 -25.31 16.79
CA ILE A 24 -4.50 -24.41 17.45
C ILE A 24 -4.57 -24.61 18.98
N VAL A 25 -3.92 -25.65 19.54
CA VAL A 25 -4.01 -25.98 20.99
C VAL A 25 -2.67 -25.78 21.76
N LEU A 26 -1.62 -25.25 21.13
CA LEU A 26 -0.32 -25.00 21.81
C LEU A 26 0.08 -23.51 21.88
N VAL A 27 -0.91 -22.64 22.06
CA VAL A 27 -0.70 -21.25 22.51
C VAL A 27 -1.65 -21.02 23.68
N ASN A 28 -1.35 -21.59 24.85
CA ASN A 28 -1.79 -21.17 26.19
C ASN A 28 -1.43 -22.22 27.25
N THR A 29 -0.14 -22.39 27.54
CA THR A 29 0.30 -22.96 28.83
C THR A 29 1.62 -22.30 29.25
N PRO A 30 1.70 -21.68 30.43
CA PRO A 30 2.98 -21.25 30.99
C PRO A 30 3.78 -22.45 31.52
N PRO A 31 5.13 -22.41 31.52
CA PRO A 31 5.95 -23.50 32.04
C PRO A 31 5.84 -23.63 33.59
N PRO A 32 6.02 -24.83 34.16
CA PRO A 32 5.96 -25.04 35.61
C PRO A 32 7.19 -24.46 36.32
N GLY A 33 6.95 -23.93 37.51
CA GLY A 33 7.91 -23.17 38.30
C GLY A 33 9.05 -23.96 38.94
N THR A 34 10.05 -23.20 39.38
CA THR A 34 11.06 -23.60 40.37
C THR A 34 11.02 -22.62 41.54
N ASP A 35 11.05 -23.17 42.74
CA ASP A 35 10.73 -22.56 44.03
C ASP A 35 11.71 -21.49 44.57
N ALA A 36 11.09 -20.57 45.33
CA ALA A 36 11.53 -19.88 46.56
C ALA A 36 12.46 -18.63 46.52
N PRO A 37 12.43 -17.75 47.56
CA PRO A 37 11.43 -17.53 48.61
C PRO A 37 10.89 -16.08 48.70
N VAL A 38 9.68 -16.01 49.26
CA VAL A 38 8.92 -14.80 49.63
C VAL A 38 9.63 -14.03 50.75
N LYS A 39 9.79 -12.71 50.57
CA LYS A 39 9.95 -11.74 51.68
C LYS A 39 8.61 -11.06 51.95
N THR A 40 8.17 -11.23 53.18
CA THR A 40 7.00 -10.69 53.85
C THR A 40 7.16 -9.21 54.22
N ASN A 41 6.09 -8.41 54.10
CA ASN A 41 5.56 -7.41 55.08
C ASN A 41 4.57 -6.42 54.40
N PRO A 42 3.69 -5.70 55.14
CA PRO A 42 2.32 -6.12 55.43
C PRO A 42 1.32 -4.96 55.11
N PRO A 43 0.15 -4.75 55.77
CA PRO A 43 -1.13 -4.78 55.08
C PRO A 43 -1.92 -3.46 55.02
N ALA A 44 -2.98 -3.52 54.21
CA ALA A 44 -4.28 -2.86 54.32
C ALA A 44 -4.46 -1.41 53.84
N GLY A 45 -5.44 -1.25 52.94
CA GLY A 45 -6.25 -0.04 52.83
C GLY A 45 -6.83 0.21 51.43
N GLY A 46 -8.12 -0.06 51.24
CA GLY A 46 -8.91 0.58 50.19
C GLY A 46 -9.51 -0.36 49.14
N THR A 47 -10.72 -0.82 49.42
CA THR A 47 -11.67 -1.42 48.46
C THR A 47 -11.99 -0.46 47.31
N HIS A 48 -11.77 -0.88 46.06
CA HIS A 48 -12.58 -0.49 44.90
C HIS A 48 -12.42 -1.54 43.80
N GLU A 49 -13.49 -2.30 43.54
CA GLU A 49 -13.66 -3.13 42.35
C GLU A 49 -13.65 -2.22 41.09
N PRO A 50 -12.91 -2.56 40.02
CA PRO A 50 -13.17 -1.99 38.72
C PRO A 50 -14.27 -2.80 38.02
N ALA A 51 -15.46 -2.21 37.92
CA ALA A 51 -16.49 -2.66 37.01
C ALA A 51 -15.99 -2.53 35.57
N ASN A 52 -15.74 -3.68 34.94
CA ASN A 52 -15.73 -3.82 33.49
C ASN A 52 -17.15 -3.55 32.99
N ASP A 53 -17.41 -2.34 32.50
CA ASP A 53 -18.50 -2.03 31.58
C ASP A 53 -18.20 -0.71 30.86
N ALA A 54 -17.39 -0.78 29.81
CA ALA A 54 -17.36 0.24 28.78
C ALA A 54 -17.98 -0.36 27.51
N HIS A 55 -19.29 -0.17 27.43
CA HIS A 55 -20.13 -0.37 26.27
C HIS A 55 -19.45 0.24 25.03
N VAL A 56 -19.00 -0.59 24.09
CA VAL A 56 -18.64 -0.16 22.75
C VAL A 56 -19.93 0.29 22.09
N PRO A 57 -20.10 1.57 21.69
CA PRO A 57 -21.31 1.95 20.99
C PRO A 57 -21.35 1.20 19.66
N ASP A 58 -22.45 0.50 19.42
CA ASP A 58 -22.79 -0.04 18.11
C ASP A 58 -22.54 1.03 17.05
N GLY A 59 -21.72 0.69 16.06
CA GLY A 59 -21.52 1.52 14.88
C GLY A 59 -22.86 1.76 14.20
N GLN A 60 -23.47 2.92 14.46
CA GLN A 60 -24.72 3.29 13.83
C GLN A 60 -24.51 3.38 12.32
N ARG A 61 -25.20 2.51 11.59
CA ARG A 61 -25.45 2.64 10.15
C ARG A 61 -26.25 3.91 9.92
N ALA A 62 -25.58 5.03 9.65
CA ALA A 62 -26.28 6.21 9.17
C ALA A 62 -26.70 5.98 7.71
N THR A 63 -28.00 6.11 7.44
CA THR A 63 -28.53 6.29 6.09
C THR A 63 -29.10 7.70 6.04
N VAL A 64 -28.69 8.48 5.04
CA VAL A 64 -29.41 9.69 4.65
C VAL A 64 -30.09 9.35 3.32
N ASP A 65 -31.41 9.52 3.26
CA ASP A 65 -32.28 9.23 2.11
C ASP A 65 -32.32 7.77 1.62
N GLY A 66 -32.11 6.79 2.51
CA GLY A 66 -32.27 5.37 2.20
C GLY A 66 -31.23 4.80 1.21
N LYS A 67 -30.13 5.53 0.96
CA LYS A 67 -29.02 5.07 0.10
C LYS A 67 -27.80 4.68 0.96
N PRO A 68 -27.21 3.48 0.74
CA PRO A 68 -25.96 3.12 1.38
C PRO A 68 -24.82 4.03 0.85
N GLY A 69 -24.12 4.68 1.76
CA GLY A 69 -22.95 5.53 1.49
C GLY A 69 -21.94 5.39 2.63
N ILE A 70 -20.69 5.79 2.39
CA ILE A 70 -19.68 5.93 3.44
C ILE A 70 -20.00 7.25 4.17
N TYR A 71 -20.27 7.17 5.47
CA TYR A 71 -20.54 8.34 6.31
C TYR A 71 -19.55 8.33 7.47
N LEU A 72 -18.64 9.31 7.50
CA LEU A 72 -17.68 9.46 8.59
C LEU A 72 -18.39 9.84 9.89
N SER A 73 -18.29 8.99 10.91
CA SER A 73 -18.89 9.21 12.23
C SER A 73 -18.08 10.15 13.13
N ASN A 74 -16.93 10.65 12.67
CA ASN A 74 -16.07 11.51 13.48
C ASN A 74 -15.61 12.77 12.72
N PRO A 75 -16.39 13.87 12.76
CA PRO A 75 -16.03 15.15 12.14
C PRO A 75 -15.06 16.00 12.99
N SER A 76 -14.45 15.46 14.06
CA SER A 76 -13.73 16.29 15.06
C SER A 76 -12.48 17.01 14.53
N TYR A 77 -11.92 16.61 13.39
CA TYR A 77 -10.87 17.37 12.68
C TYR A 77 -11.41 18.55 11.85
N TYR A 78 -12.71 18.56 11.61
CA TYR A 78 -13.46 19.61 10.93
C TYR A 78 -14.34 20.34 11.96
N LYS A 79 -13.76 21.24 12.75
CA LYS A 79 -14.57 22.08 13.65
C LYS A 79 -15.59 22.88 12.83
N ALA A 80 -16.88 22.68 13.07
CA ALA A 80 -17.90 23.61 12.61
C ALA A 80 -17.61 24.97 13.27
N GLY A 81 -17.32 26.00 12.47
CA GLY A 81 -17.44 27.36 12.96
C GLY A 81 -18.90 27.56 13.36
N SER A 82 -19.15 27.89 14.63
CA SER A 82 -20.49 28.10 15.18
C SER A 82 -21.07 29.41 14.66
N ASN A 83 -21.35 29.52 13.37
CA ASN A 83 -22.20 30.56 12.82
C ASN A 83 -23.30 29.86 12.02
N SER A 84 -24.51 29.96 12.54
CA SER A 84 -25.75 29.54 11.90
C SER A 84 -25.89 30.25 10.56
N ASN A 85 -25.40 29.63 9.49
CA ASN A 85 -25.82 29.73 8.09
C ASN A 85 -24.82 28.97 7.21
N GLY A 86 -25.10 27.69 6.94
CA GLY A 86 -24.42 26.89 5.93
C GLY A 86 -23.33 25.95 6.47
N PHE A 87 -23.35 24.71 5.97
CA PHE A 87 -22.22 23.77 6.03
C PHE A 87 -20.96 24.44 5.42
N GLN A 88 -20.14 25.08 6.25
CA GLN A 88 -18.75 25.35 5.91
C GLN A 88 -17.96 24.08 6.18
N ALA A 89 -17.50 23.40 5.13
CA ALA A 89 -16.52 22.33 5.25
C ALA A 89 -15.29 22.92 5.93
N SER A 90 -15.04 22.55 7.18
CA SER A 90 -13.87 23.06 7.89
C SER A 90 -12.60 22.53 7.22
N ARG A 91 -11.53 23.30 7.34
CA ARG A 91 -10.20 22.89 6.90
C ARG A 91 -9.76 21.67 7.71
N ALA A 92 -8.95 20.78 7.12
CA ALA A 92 -8.15 19.85 7.91
C ALA A 92 -7.43 20.64 9.01
N PHE A 93 -7.42 20.14 10.25
CA PHE A 93 -6.64 20.76 11.31
C PHE A 93 -5.15 20.67 10.94
N ILE A 94 -4.60 21.78 10.48
CA ILE A 94 -3.18 21.97 10.20
C ILE A 94 -2.60 22.76 11.37
N PRO A 95 -1.72 22.15 12.18
CA PRO A 95 -1.02 22.87 13.24
C PRO A 95 -0.25 24.07 12.67
N ASP A 96 -0.28 25.22 13.37
CA ASP A 96 0.38 26.43 12.90
C ASP A 96 1.91 26.23 12.74
N ASP A 97 2.51 25.41 13.60
CA ASP A 97 3.93 25.07 13.57
C ASP A 97 4.31 24.17 12.38
N LEU A 98 3.35 23.46 11.77
CA LEU A 98 3.61 22.54 10.67
C LEU A 98 4.17 23.25 9.43
N VAL A 99 3.70 24.46 9.14
CA VAL A 99 4.17 25.24 7.97
C VAL A 99 5.64 25.61 8.11
N THR A 100 6.08 25.86 9.35
CA THR A 100 7.47 26.24 9.68
C THR A 100 8.31 25.06 10.19
N ALA A 101 7.81 23.83 10.10
CA ALA A 101 8.46 22.65 10.68
C ALA A 101 9.85 22.37 10.08
N ALA A 102 10.06 22.70 8.80
CA ALA A 102 11.36 22.64 8.15
C ALA A 102 12.13 23.96 8.33
N SER A 103 12.45 24.29 9.57
CA SER A 103 13.27 25.45 9.95
C SER A 103 14.43 25.04 10.86
N GLY A 104 15.39 25.95 11.06
CA GLY A 104 16.60 25.66 11.84
C GLY A 104 17.34 24.43 11.31
N ASP A 105 17.57 23.45 12.19
CA ASP A 105 18.26 22.20 11.86
C ASP A 105 17.52 21.33 10.83
N TRP A 106 16.23 21.60 10.56
CA TRP A 106 15.42 20.90 9.56
C TRP A 106 15.24 21.66 8.24
N ALA A 107 15.87 22.83 8.09
CA ALA A 107 15.70 23.67 6.89
C ALA A 107 16.06 22.94 5.58
N TRP A 108 17.01 22.01 5.63
CA TRP A 108 17.40 21.18 4.50
C TRP A 108 16.24 20.29 4.00
N ALA A 109 15.38 19.81 4.90
CA ALA A 109 14.31 18.87 4.58
C ALA A 109 13.27 19.49 3.63
N ALA A 110 13.06 20.81 3.72
CA ALA A 110 12.12 21.55 2.87
C ALA A 110 12.36 21.32 1.37
N ASN A 111 13.61 21.10 0.95
CA ASN A 111 13.98 20.99 -0.46
C ASN A 111 14.31 19.56 -0.91
N VAL A 112 14.11 18.55 -0.05
CA VAL A 112 14.34 17.15 -0.40
C VAL A 112 13.41 16.74 -1.54
N PRO A 113 13.93 16.21 -2.66
CA PRO A 113 13.07 15.82 -3.76
C PRO A 113 12.16 14.63 -3.43
N ILE A 114 11.00 14.60 -4.09
CA ILE A 114 10.06 13.48 -4.04
C ILE A 114 10.01 12.86 -5.43
N VAL A 115 10.25 11.55 -5.52
CA VAL A 115 10.08 10.77 -6.74
C VAL A 115 8.76 10.04 -6.65
N TYR A 116 7.84 10.35 -7.57
CA TYR A 116 6.62 9.59 -7.77
C TYR A 116 6.79 8.58 -8.89
N THR A 117 6.24 7.37 -8.71
CA THR A 117 6.03 6.43 -9.83
C THR A 117 4.56 6.38 -10.19
N TRP A 118 4.28 6.39 -11.50
CA TRP A 118 2.91 6.33 -12.00
C TRP A 118 2.86 5.83 -13.45
N VAL A 119 1.74 5.23 -13.82
CA VAL A 119 1.45 4.79 -15.17
C VAL A 119 -0.03 4.97 -15.49
N ASN A 120 -0.33 5.41 -16.70
CA ASN A 120 -1.68 5.35 -17.25
C ASN A 120 -1.83 4.11 -18.13
N GLY A 121 -2.35 3.02 -17.57
CA GLY A 121 -2.61 1.78 -18.31
C GLY A 121 -3.78 1.87 -19.29
N SER A 122 -4.56 2.96 -19.29
CA SER A 122 -5.62 3.21 -20.28
C SER A 122 -5.11 3.91 -21.54
N ASP A 123 -3.84 4.33 -21.56
CA ASP A 123 -3.20 4.92 -22.74
C ASP A 123 -3.09 3.89 -23.88
N PRO A 124 -3.68 4.14 -25.07
CA PRO A 124 -3.66 3.19 -26.18
C PRO A 124 -2.26 2.79 -26.64
N GLU A 125 -1.30 3.72 -26.66
CA GLU A 125 0.08 3.43 -27.08
C GLU A 125 0.75 2.50 -26.06
N TYR A 126 0.58 2.80 -24.77
CA TYR A 126 1.07 1.93 -23.71
C TYR A 126 0.45 0.52 -23.78
N GLN A 127 -0.87 0.43 -24.01
CA GLN A 127 -1.56 -0.85 -24.15
C GLN A 127 -1.06 -1.67 -25.34
N GLU A 128 -0.85 -1.04 -26.50
CA GLU A 128 -0.32 -1.70 -27.69
C GLU A 128 1.08 -2.26 -27.45
N ILE A 129 1.99 -1.43 -26.91
CA ILE A 129 3.36 -1.82 -26.63
C ILE A 129 3.37 -2.94 -25.57
N ARG A 130 2.55 -2.83 -24.53
CA ARG A 130 2.44 -3.86 -23.49
C ARG A 130 1.90 -5.18 -24.03
N ALA A 131 0.87 -5.13 -24.87
CA ALA A 131 0.33 -6.31 -25.55
C ALA A 131 1.39 -6.97 -26.44
N LYS A 132 2.21 -6.18 -27.15
CA LYS A 132 3.29 -6.69 -28.01
C LYS A 132 4.31 -7.55 -27.24
N TYR A 133 4.68 -7.17 -26.02
CA TYR A 133 5.70 -7.88 -25.24
C TYR A 133 5.15 -8.89 -24.22
N GLY A 134 3.95 -8.66 -23.69
CA GLY A 134 3.33 -9.51 -22.66
C GLY A 134 2.11 -10.31 -23.11
N GLY A 135 1.68 -10.13 -24.36
CA GLY A 135 0.40 -10.62 -24.88
C GLY A 135 -0.79 -9.81 -24.36
N THR A 136 -1.96 -10.00 -24.97
CA THR A 136 -3.19 -9.26 -24.61
C THR A 136 -3.60 -9.41 -23.14
N ARG A 137 -3.29 -10.54 -22.51
CA ARG A 137 -3.56 -10.79 -21.07
C ARG A 137 -2.68 -9.97 -20.12
N SER A 138 -1.64 -9.31 -20.62
CA SER A 138 -0.81 -8.43 -19.82
C SER A 138 -1.39 -7.02 -19.70
N VAL A 139 -2.29 -6.64 -20.60
CA VAL A 139 -2.91 -5.31 -20.65
C VAL A 139 -3.99 -5.20 -19.58
N GLY A 140 -3.92 -4.12 -18.79
CA GLY A 140 -4.88 -3.80 -17.76
C GLY A 140 -4.71 -4.63 -16.47
N GLY A 141 -5.67 -4.42 -15.57
CA GLY A 141 -5.65 -4.98 -14.22
C GLY A 141 -4.98 -4.04 -13.22
N SER A 142 -4.79 -4.53 -11.99
CA SER A 142 -4.36 -3.67 -10.88
C SER A 142 -2.89 -3.24 -10.91
N ARG A 143 -2.16 -3.57 -11.98
CA ARG A 143 -0.72 -3.28 -12.09
C ARG A 143 -0.42 -2.00 -12.86
N ASP A 144 -1.36 -1.54 -13.66
CA ASP A 144 -1.23 -0.36 -14.51
C ASP A 144 -2.51 0.49 -14.56
N ARG A 145 -3.54 0.13 -13.80
CA ARG A 145 -4.75 0.93 -13.69
C ARG A 145 -4.49 2.22 -12.93
N ASP A 146 -4.92 3.33 -13.53
CA ASP A 146 -5.08 4.63 -12.87
C ASP A 146 -6.56 4.83 -12.52
N SER A 147 -6.85 5.01 -11.24
CA SER A 147 -8.18 5.33 -10.70
C SER A 147 -8.22 6.75 -10.09
N GLY A 148 -7.21 7.58 -10.35
CA GLY A 148 -7.09 8.93 -9.80
C GLY A 148 -6.41 9.00 -8.43
N GLU A 149 -5.76 7.94 -7.98
CA GLU A 149 -5.00 7.84 -6.73
C GLU A 149 -3.90 8.91 -6.67
N LEU A 150 -3.09 9.02 -7.73
CA LEU A 150 -1.97 9.98 -7.81
C LEU A 150 -2.40 11.42 -7.53
N ARG A 151 -3.56 11.83 -8.09
CA ARG A 151 -4.11 13.17 -7.89
C ARG A 151 -4.39 13.45 -6.41
N HIS A 152 -5.00 12.48 -5.74
CA HIS A 152 -5.35 12.59 -4.32
C HIS A 152 -4.12 12.42 -3.41
N SER A 153 -3.12 11.65 -3.85
CA SER A 153 -1.80 11.62 -3.21
C SER A 153 -1.15 13.02 -3.19
N PHE A 154 -1.12 13.72 -4.33
CA PHE A 154 -0.57 15.09 -4.42
C PHE A 154 -1.32 16.09 -3.54
N ARG A 155 -2.66 16.01 -3.53
CA ARG A 155 -3.50 16.82 -2.62
C ARG A 155 -3.17 16.57 -1.16
N SER A 156 -3.05 15.29 -0.78
CA SER A 156 -2.72 14.91 0.59
C SER A 156 -1.34 15.41 1.01
N LEU A 157 -0.34 15.32 0.11
CA LEU A 157 1.02 15.83 0.34
C LEU A 157 1.03 17.34 0.59
N GLU A 158 0.36 18.13 -0.27
CA GLU A 158 0.33 19.59 -0.11
C GLU A 158 -0.31 20.04 1.21
N ILE A 159 -1.36 19.34 1.63
CA ILE A 159 -2.11 19.67 2.84
C ILE A 159 -1.33 19.28 4.09
N PHE A 160 -0.76 18.07 4.10
CA PHE A 160 -0.21 17.48 5.32
C PHE A 160 1.31 17.62 5.44
N ALA A 161 2.02 18.09 4.42
CA ALA A 161 3.43 18.47 4.48
C ALA A 161 3.68 19.89 3.91
N PRO A 162 3.01 20.95 4.42
CA PRO A 162 3.10 22.29 3.85
C PRO A 162 4.48 22.95 4.01
N TRP A 163 5.34 22.43 4.89
CA TRP A 163 6.75 22.84 5.00
C TRP A 163 7.59 22.41 3.80
N TRP A 164 7.15 21.40 3.06
CA TRP A 164 7.88 20.87 1.92
C TRP A 164 7.70 21.77 0.68
N LYS A 165 8.82 22.08 0.03
CA LYS A 165 8.96 22.99 -1.12
C LYS A 165 9.84 22.43 -2.24
N GLY A 166 10.37 21.21 -2.09
CA GLY A 166 11.27 20.58 -3.05
C GLY A 166 10.64 20.25 -4.41
N GLN A 167 11.44 19.59 -5.25
CA GLN A 167 11.02 19.12 -6.58
C GLN A 167 10.28 17.79 -6.48
N ILE A 168 9.19 17.64 -7.23
CA ILE A 168 8.57 16.36 -7.58
C ILE A 168 9.11 15.91 -8.94
N PHE A 169 9.66 14.71 -8.98
CA PHE A 169 9.97 13.98 -10.20
C PHE A 169 8.90 12.92 -10.41
N LEU A 170 8.08 13.06 -11.44
CA LEU A 170 7.08 12.06 -11.82
C LEU A 170 7.70 11.12 -12.85
N VAL A 171 8.12 9.93 -12.42
CA VAL A 171 8.67 8.90 -13.30
C VAL A 171 7.53 8.11 -13.92
N SER A 172 7.41 8.19 -15.24
CA SER A 172 6.36 7.52 -16.02
C SER A 172 6.91 6.95 -17.33
N PRO A 173 6.30 5.88 -17.87
CA PRO A 173 6.67 5.37 -19.18
C PRO A 173 6.30 6.39 -20.27
N PHE A 174 7.17 6.54 -21.26
CA PHE A 174 6.93 7.39 -22.45
C PHE A 174 6.59 8.85 -22.09
N ALA A 175 7.09 9.33 -20.94
CA ALA A 175 6.77 10.65 -20.40
C ALA A 175 5.26 10.94 -20.31
N GLN A 176 4.44 9.92 -20.00
CA GLN A 176 3.03 10.12 -19.73
C GLN A 176 2.81 11.22 -18.67
N SER A 177 1.83 12.08 -18.93
CA SER A 177 1.41 13.15 -18.03
C SER A 177 -0.05 12.94 -17.60
N PRO A 178 -0.37 13.00 -16.30
CA PRO A 178 -1.76 13.00 -15.86
C PRO A 178 -2.51 14.22 -16.40
N PRO A 179 -3.75 14.08 -16.89
CA PRO A 179 -4.49 15.17 -17.54
C PRO A 179 -4.90 16.31 -16.58
N TRP A 180 -4.88 16.07 -15.27
CA TRP A 180 -5.20 17.07 -14.25
C TRP A 180 -3.99 17.92 -13.84
N LEU A 181 -2.76 17.45 -14.12
CA LEU A 181 -1.52 18.05 -13.63
C LEU A 181 -1.17 19.30 -14.44
N ASP A 182 -0.84 20.40 -13.76
CA ASP A 182 -0.36 21.64 -14.38
C ASP A 182 1.03 21.41 -15.00
N PRO A 183 1.16 21.38 -16.34
CA PRO A 183 2.43 21.10 -17.00
C PRO A 183 3.44 22.23 -16.83
N GLN A 184 3.02 23.39 -16.35
CA GLN A 184 3.88 24.55 -16.09
C GLN A 184 4.23 24.68 -14.61
N HIS A 185 3.83 23.73 -13.76
CA HIS A 185 4.10 23.81 -12.33
C HIS A 185 5.62 23.74 -12.08
N PRO A 186 6.25 24.77 -11.48
CA PRO A 186 7.72 24.89 -11.43
C PRO A 186 8.39 23.78 -10.62
N ARG A 187 7.65 23.15 -9.70
CA ARG A 187 8.14 22.07 -8.85
C ARG A 187 7.88 20.67 -9.37
N VAL A 188 7.31 20.50 -10.57
CA VAL A 188 7.02 19.16 -11.12
C VAL A 188 7.82 18.96 -12.40
N THR A 189 8.51 17.84 -12.48
CA THR A 189 9.24 17.43 -13.69
C THR A 189 8.86 16.01 -14.03
N ILE A 190 8.32 15.80 -15.23
CA ILE A 190 8.04 14.46 -15.75
C ILE A 190 9.35 13.88 -16.25
N ILE A 191 9.70 12.71 -15.74
CA ILE A 191 10.89 11.95 -16.13
C ILE A 191 10.42 10.72 -16.89
N ASP A 192 10.83 10.61 -18.15
CA ASP A 192 10.65 9.35 -18.87
C ASP A 192 11.55 8.29 -18.22
N GLN A 193 10.95 7.21 -17.72
CA GLN A 193 11.69 6.08 -17.15
C GLN A 193 12.77 5.55 -18.12
N HIS A 194 12.52 5.61 -19.43
CA HIS A 194 13.47 5.12 -20.44
C HIS A 194 14.76 5.93 -20.44
N SER A 195 14.69 7.22 -20.10
CA SER A 195 15.85 8.12 -20.07
C SER A 195 16.81 7.82 -18.93
N ILE A 196 16.32 7.41 -17.76
CA ILE A 196 17.15 7.09 -16.58
C ILE A 196 17.71 5.67 -16.66
N MET A 197 17.02 4.79 -17.39
CA MET A 197 17.43 3.40 -17.64
C MET A 197 18.30 3.23 -18.89
N ARG A 198 18.72 4.33 -19.52
CA ARG A 198 19.49 4.31 -20.76
C ARG A 198 20.81 3.54 -20.56
N ASP A 199 21.25 2.87 -21.62
CA ASP A 199 22.51 2.11 -21.76
C ASP A 199 22.55 0.73 -21.09
N ASP A 200 21.69 0.44 -20.12
CA ASP A 200 21.80 -0.78 -19.32
C ASP A 200 20.48 -1.40 -18.84
N GLY A 201 19.33 -0.78 -19.11
CA GLY A 201 18.01 -1.36 -18.86
C GLY A 201 17.29 -1.80 -20.14
N GLU A 202 16.60 -2.93 -20.08
CA GLU A 202 15.80 -3.43 -21.20
C GLU A 202 14.55 -2.56 -21.38
N GLN A 203 14.38 -1.99 -22.58
CA GLN A 203 13.29 -1.06 -22.91
C GLN A 203 12.38 -1.58 -24.02
N PRO A 204 11.05 -1.40 -23.94
CA PRO A 204 10.29 -0.85 -22.80
C PRO A 204 10.16 -1.84 -21.62
N THR A 205 10.17 -1.35 -20.39
CA THR A 205 9.86 -2.17 -19.21
C THR A 205 8.54 -1.76 -18.55
N PHE A 206 7.90 -2.73 -17.91
CA PHE A 206 6.68 -2.59 -17.12
C PHE A 206 6.88 -3.08 -15.68
N ASN A 207 8.14 -3.17 -15.27
CA ASN A 207 8.56 -3.74 -14.00
C ASN A 207 9.15 -2.64 -13.12
N THR A 208 8.40 -2.15 -12.14
CA THR A 208 8.87 -1.14 -11.19
C THR A 208 10.17 -1.54 -10.50
N ASN A 209 10.38 -2.84 -10.22
CA ASN A 209 11.63 -3.34 -9.63
C ASN A 209 12.85 -3.09 -10.55
N ALA A 210 12.63 -3.17 -11.86
CA ALA A 210 13.66 -2.87 -12.86
C ALA A 210 13.90 -1.36 -12.98
N ILE A 211 12.89 -0.53 -12.76
CA ILE A 211 12.96 0.94 -12.91
C ILE A 211 13.59 1.60 -11.68
N GLU A 212 13.16 1.23 -10.48
CA GLU A 212 13.48 1.91 -9.21
C GLU A 212 14.99 1.98 -8.90
N GLN A 213 15.74 0.95 -9.29
CA GLN A 213 17.19 0.93 -9.16
C GLN A 213 17.92 2.05 -9.92
N PHE A 214 17.25 2.77 -10.84
CA PHE A 214 17.82 3.85 -11.64
C PHE A 214 17.50 5.25 -11.13
N PHE A 215 16.74 5.40 -10.04
CA PHE A 215 16.36 6.73 -9.55
C PHE A 215 17.55 7.62 -9.17
N TYR A 216 18.69 7.02 -8.80
CA TYR A 216 19.92 7.77 -8.54
C TYR A 216 20.47 8.53 -9.77
N ARG A 217 19.98 8.22 -10.98
CA ARG A 217 20.33 8.89 -12.24
C ARG A 217 19.40 10.04 -12.60
N ILE A 218 18.32 10.26 -11.85
CA ILE A 218 17.43 11.40 -12.09
C ILE A 218 18.28 12.68 -11.96
N PRO A 219 18.30 13.56 -12.98
CA PRO A 219 19.06 14.80 -12.91
C PRO A 219 18.62 15.65 -11.72
N ASN A 220 19.59 16.15 -10.94
CA ASN A 220 19.35 16.98 -9.75
C ASN A 220 18.54 16.30 -8.63
N ILE A 221 18.60 14.96 -8.51
CA ILE A 221 17.88 14.20 -7.46
C ILE A 221 18.38 14.47 -6.02
N GLY A 222 19.58 15.04 -5.87
CA GLY A 222 20.17 15.33 -4.56
C GLY A 222 20.71 14.07 -3.84
N PRO A 223 21.30 14.25 -2.64
CA PRO A 223 21.90 13.15 -1.88
C PRO A 223 20.86 12.24 -1.21
N VAL A 224 19.70 12.78 -0.86
CA VAL A 224 18.57 12.10 -0.24
C VAL A 224 17.29 12.50 -0.97
N PHE A 225 16.38 11.55 -1.16
CA PHE A 225 15.06 11.79 -1.75
C PHE A 225 14.03 10.82 -1.17
N VAL A 226 12.75 11.17 -1.32
CA VAL A 226 11.63 10.31 -0.89
C VAL A 226 10.99 9.67 -2.12
N HIS A 227 10.92 8.35 -2.18
CA HIS A 227 10.13 7.63 -3.18
C HIS A 227 8.70 7.41 -2.67
N VAL A 228 7.71 7.76 -3.49
CA VAL A 228 6.28 7.65 -3.20
C VAL A 228 5.60 6.95 -4.38
N ASN A 229 4.89 5.86 -4.14
CA ASN A 229 4.04 5.25 -5.16
C ASN A 229 2.72 6.04 -5.29
N ASP A 230 2.03 5.91 -6.42
CA ASP A 230 0.76 6.60 -6.68
C ASP A 230 -0.36 6.28 -5.67
N ASP A 231 -0.32 5.08 -5.08
CA ASP A 231 -1.27 4.59 -4.07
C ASP A 231 -0.93 4.96 -2.61
N TYR A 232 0.07 5.84 -2.39
CA TYR A 232 0.44 6.35 -1.06
C TYR A 232 -0.25 7.68 -0.77
N PHE A 233 -0.74 7.85 0.45
CA PHE A 233 -1.47 9.04 0.90
C PHE A 233 -0.99 9.52 2.27
N PHE A 234 -1.17 10.80 2.52
CA PHE A 234 -0.89 11.43 3.81
C PHE A 234 -2.20 11.79 4.52
N GLY A 235 -2.49 11.19 5.67
CA GLY A 235 -3.81 11.31 6.31
C GLY A 235 -3.89 12.35 7.43
N SER A 236 -2.75 12.78 7.97
CA SER A 236 -2.63 13.74 9.07
C SER A 236 -1.27 14.45 9.01
N PRO A 237 -1.06 15.56 9.76
CA PRO A 237 0.17 16.35 9.72
C PRO A 237 1.45 15.49 9.74
N LEU A 238 2.26 15.64 8.69
CA LEU A 238 3.52 14.95 8.48
C LEU A 238 4.65 15.95 8.71
N TYR A 239 5.51 15.74 9.69
CA TYR A 239 6.65 16.59 9.98
C TYR A 239 7.94 16.01 9.37
N PRO A 240 9.03 16.80 9.20
CA PRO A 240 10.30 16.28 8.70
C PRO A 240 10.83 15.07 9.47
N TRP A 241 10.72 15.10 10.80
CA TRP A 241 11.15 14.01 11.68
C TRP A 241 10.26 12.77 11.60
N ASP A 242 9.13 12.77 10.90
CA ASP A 242 8.37 11.56 10.65
C ASP A 242 9.03 10.70 9.55
N LEU A 243 9.85 11.30 8.69
CA LEU A 243 10.56 10.64 7.58
C LEU A 243 12.07 10.55 7.81
N PHE A 244 12.67 11.60 8.36
CA PHE A 244 14.10 11.79 8.41
C PHE A 244 14.65 11.74 9.83
N LEU A 245 15.94 11.42 9.94
CA LEU A 245 16.76 11.74 11.10
C LEU A 245 17.35 13.15 10.94
N LYS A 246 17.74 13.75 12.07
CA LYS A 246 18.17 15.15 12.13
C LYS A 246 19.40 15.44 11.24
N ASP A 247 20.25 14.45 11.06
CA ASP A 247 21.47 14.49 10.24
C ASP A 247 21.26 14.18 8.75
N GLY A 248 20.00 14.00 8.31
CA GLY A 248 19.70 13.56 6.94
C GLY A 248 19.55 12.05 6.77
N GLY A 249 19.70 11.28 7.84
CA GLY A 249 19.51 9.84 7.85
C GLY A 249 18.08 9.37 7.60
N SER A 250 17.93 8.08 7.31
CA SER A 250 16.64 7.49 6.94
C SER A 250 15.95 6.83 8.13
N LYS A 251 14.66 7.11 8.35
CA LYS A 251 13.81 6.19 9.12
C LYS A 251 13.39 5.02 8.25
N LEU A 252 13.59 3.80 8.75
CA LEU A 252 13.29 2.57 8.03
C LEU A 252 12.00 1.97 8.58
N PHE A 253 11.00 1.82 7.70
CA PHE A 253 9.66 1.36 8.07
C PHE A 253 9.48 -0.11 7.72
N PHE A 254 9.27 -0.92 8.76
CA PHE A 254 9.10 -2.36 8.64
C PHE A 254 7.77 -2.85 9.23
N GLU A 255 7.29 -3.95 8.67
CA GLU A 255 6.26 -4.79 9.24
C GLU A 255 6.81 -5.64 10.38
N ARG A 256 5.91 -6.13 11.25
CA ARG A 256 6.27 -7.03 12.35
C ARG A 256 6.88 -8.34 11.88
N SER A 257 6.56 -8.79 10.67
CA SER A 257 6.95 -10.10 10.17
C SER A 257 8.40 -10.09 9.64
N PRO A 258 9.32 -10.86 10.25
CA PRO A 258 10.65 -11.06 9.68
C PRO A 258 10.58 -11.86 8.37
N ILE A 259 11.51 -11.62 7.46
CA ILE A 259 11.63 -12.41 6.23
C ILE A 259 12.32 -13.73 6.58
N ARG A 260 11.54 -14.81 6.65
CA ARG A 260 12.02 -16.17 6.95
C ARG A 260 12.15 -17.07 5.72
N GLY A 261 11.74 -16.61 4.54
CA GLY A 261 11.81 -17.40 3.33
C GLY A 261 13.25 -17.60 2.84
N THR A 262 13.53 -18.76 2.28
CA THR A 262 14.85 -19.16 1.77
C THR A 262 14.91 -19.11 0.24
N ILE A 263 16.10 -19.35 -0.32
CA ILE A 263 16.29 -19.51 -1.76
C ILE A 263 15.51 -20.71 -2.32
N GLU A 264 15.28 -21.77 -1.54
CA GLU A 264 14.40 -22.89 -1.92
C GLU A 264 12.95 -22.44 -2.04
N ASN A 265 12.46 -21.62 -1.10
CA ASN A 265 11.12 -21.05 -1.20
C ASN A 265 10.99 -20.18 -2.45
N GLN A 266 12.00 -19.36 -2.73
CA GLN A 266 12.07 -18.53 -3.93
C GLN A 266 11.99 -19.36 -5.22
N ARG A 267 12.82 -20.42 -5.33
CA ARG A 267 12.81 -21.34 -6.49
C ARG A 267 11.47 -22.03 -6.67
N SER A 268 10.79 -22.38 -5.58
CA SER A 268 9.45 -23.00 -5.63
C SER A 268 8.39 -22.06 -6.22
N TYR A 269 8.60 -20.74 -6.15
CA TYR A 269 7.66 -19.72 -6.62
C TYR A 269 7.94 -19.21 -8.04
N LYS A 270 9.03 -19.66 -8.68
CA LYS A 270 9.42 -19.25 -10.03
C LYS A 270 8.32 -19.34 -11.08
N LYS A 271 7.43 -20.34 -10.98
CA LYS A 271 6.31 -20.55 -11.91
C LYS A 271 4.98 -19.92 -11.47
N SER A 272 4.92 -19.33 -10.27
CA SER A 272 3.70 -18.80 -9.68
C SER A 272 3.57 -17.31 -9.97
N ARG A 273 2.63 -16.94 -10.85
CA ARG A 273 2.37 -15.53 -11.22
C ARG A 273 1.97 -14.65 -10.03
N THR A 274 1.31 -15.22 -9.02
CA THR A 274 0.84 -14.48 -7.83
C THR A 274 1.92 -14.34 -6.75
N LYS A 275 2.95 -15.19 -6.77
CA LYS A 275 4.01 -15.20 -5.76
C LYS A 275 5.33 -14.60 -6.23
N LEU A 276 5.40 -14.06 -7.46
CA LEU A 276 6.62 -13.48 -8.01
C LEU A 276 7.22 -12.41 -7.10
N TRP A 277 6.40 -11.50 -6.55
CA TRP A 277 6.90 -10.46 -5.64
C TRP A 277 7.55 -11.04 -4.38
N VAL A 278 6.88 -12.00 -3.71
CA VAL A 278 7.44 -12.67 -2.53
C VAL A 278 8.72 -13.44 -2.88
N ALA A 279 8.78 -14.03 -4.08
CA ALA A 279 9.99 -14.66 -4.57
C ALA A 279 11.15 -13.66 -4.71
N SER A 280 10.91 -12.47 -5.27
CA SER A 280 11.89 -11.39 -5.37
C SER A 280 12.34 -10.88 -3.98
N VAL A 281 11.43 -10.84 -2.99
CA VAL A 281 11.78 -10.53 -1.59
C VAL A 281 12.78 -11.56 -1.04
N TYR A 282 12.48 -12.85 -1.21
CA TYR A 282 13.37 -13.92 -0.75
C TYR A 282 14.69 -13.95 -1.51
N HIS A 283 14.67 -13.63 -2.81
CA HIS A 283 15.89 -13.49 -3.61
C HIS A 283 16.77 -12.37 -3.07
N THR A 284 16.20 -11.19 -2.83
CA THR A 284 16.91 -10.03 -2.31
C THR A 284 17.49 -10.33 -0.93
N LYS A 285 16.68 -10.91 -0.02
CA LYS A 285 17.13 -11.33 1.31
C LYS A 285 18.34 -12.27 1.22
N TRP A 286 18.25 -13.29 0.36
CA TRP A 286 19.34 -14.24 0.16
C TRP A 286 20.61 -13.55 -0.36
N LEU A 287 20.50 -12.63 -1.32
CA LEU A 287 21.65 -11.85 -1.80
C LEU A 287 22.33 -11.05 -0.69
N MET A 288 21.54 -10.39 0.17
CA MET A 288 22.10 -9.63 1.29
C MET A 288 22.78 -10.57 2.31
N ASP A 289 22.18 -11.72 2.60
CA ASP A 289 22.77 -12.71 3.51
C ASP A 289 24.09 -13.26 2.97
N GLU A 290 24.14 -13.55 1.67
CA GLU A 290 25.34 -14.01 0.99
C GLU A 290 26.42 -12.93 0.95
N TYR A 291 26.07 -11.67 0.74
CA TYR A 291 27.05 -10.58 0.74
C TYR A 291 27.67 -10.39 2.13
N TYR A 292 26.83 -10.27 3.17
CA TYR A 292 27.29 -10.02 4.54
C TYR A 292 27.74 -11.27 5.30
N LYS A 293 27.60 -12.47 4.70
CA LYS A 293 27.94 -13.77 5.30
C LYS A 293 27.27 -14.01 6.66
N LYS A 294 26.04 -13.50 6.81
CA LYS A 294 25.20 -13.66 8.01
C LYS A 294 23.72 -13.49 7.63
N SER A 295 22.81 -13.92 8.51
CA SER A 295 21.40 -13.58 8.32
C SER A 295 21.16 -12.11 8.69
N VAL A 296 20.96 -11.27 7.68
CA VAL A 296 20.56 -9.86 7.88
C VAL A 296 19.14 -9.85 8.47
N PRO A 297 18.85 -9.11 9.55
CA PRO A 297 17.56 -9.16 10.24
C PRO A 297 16.44 -8.36 9.52
N LEU A 298 16.30 -8.56 8.21
CA LEU A 298 15.27 -7.89 7.40
C LEU A 298 13.86 -8.38 7.75
N HIS A 299 12.96 -7.41 7.82
CA HIS A 299 11.52 -7.60 7.90
C HIS A 299 10.86 -7.19 6.58
N PHE A 300 9.59 -7.58 6.38
CA PHE A 300 8.82 -7.00 5.28
C PHE A 300 8.78 -5.47 5.44
N VAL A 301 8.97 -4.70 4.38
CA VAL A 301 8.89 -3.23 4.46
C VAL A 301 7.42 -2.78 4.47
N LYS A 302 7.15 -1.67 5.13
CA LYS A 302 5.82 -1.01 5.05
C LYS A 302 5.59 -0.55 3.60
N HIS A 303 4.36 -0.70 3.11
CA HIS A 303 3.92 -0.13 1.84
C HIS A 303 3.62 1.37 2.04
N SER A 304 4.69 2.15 2.17
CA SER A 304 4.73 3.55 2.56
C SER A 304 5.92 4.26 1.88
N PRO A 305 6.02 5.59 1.94
CA PRO A 305 7.17 6.31 1.38
C PRO A 305 8.52 5.77 1.86
N PHE A 306 9.50 5.70 0.96
CA PHE A 306 10.87 5.26 1.25
C PHE A 306 11.85 6.45 1.19
N VAL A 307 12.70 6.60 2.20
CA VAL A 307 13.76 7.62 2.19
C VAL A 307 15.06 7.01 1.68
N TYR A 308 15.39 7.31 0.43
CA TYR A 308 16.58 6.80 -0.22
C TYR A 308 17.76 7.74 -0.14
N GLN A 309 18.92 7.13 0.10
CA GLN A 309 20.23 7.74 -0.03
C GLN A 309 20.75 7.43 -1.44
N THR A 310 20.95 8.46 -2.26
CA THR A 310 21.35 8.33 -3.66
C THR A 310 22.66 7.55 -3.81
N ALA A 311 23.62 7.80 -2.90
CA ALA A 311 24.91 7.10 -2.88
C ALA A 311 24.75 5.59 -2.60
N VAL A 312 23.79 5.20 -1.76
CA VAL A 312 23.53 3.79 -1.44
C VAL A 312 22.89 3.07 -2.63
N LEU A 313 21.92 3.70 -3.33
CA LEU A 313 21.35 3.13 -4.55
C LEU A 313 22.41 2.91 -5.64
N LYS A 314 23.26 3.93 -5.84
CA LYS A 314 24.40 3.84 -6.76
C LYS A 314 25.36 2.73 -6.36
N HIS A 315 25.72 2.63 -5.08
CA HIS A 315 26.61 1.61 -4.58
C HIS A 315 26.05 0.19 -4.76
N LEU A 316 24.78 0.00 -4.42
CA LEU A 316 24.04 -1.24 -4.62
C LEU A 316 24.13 -1.74 -6.06
N ARG A 317 23.82 -0.86 -7.02
CA ARG A 317 23.82 -1.22 -8.44
C ARG A 317 25.23 -1.35 -9.01
N GLU A 318 26.17 -0.48 -8.67
CA GLU A 318 27.44 -0.41 -9.42
C GLU A 318 28.57 -1.21 -8.77
N ASN A 319 28.49 -1.49 -7.47
CA ASN A 319 29.61 -2.09 -6.73
C ASN A 319 29.20 -3.36 -5.96
N MET A 320 28.01 -3.36 -5.33
CA MET A 320 27.62 -4.43 -4.42
C MET A 320 26.99 -5.63 -5.15
N LEU A 321 25.99 -5.37 -6.00
CA LEU A 321 25.20 -6.39 -6.70
C LEU A 321 25.06 -6.11 -8.22
N PRO A 322 26.14 -5.73 -8.94
CA PRO A 322 26.02 -5.25 -10.32
C PRO A 322 25.42 -6.28 -11.27
N GLU A 323 25.83 -7.54 -11.16
CA GLU A 323 25.31 -8.60 -12.03
C GLU A 323 23.81 -8.80 -11.81
N GLN A 324 23.36 -8.84 -10.56
CA GLN A 324 21.97 -9.13 -10.20
C GLN A 324 21.03 -7.97 -10.59
N TYR A 325 21.49 -6.73 -10.39
CA TYR A 325 20.76 -5.56 -10.85
C TYR A 325 20.72 -5.48 -12.39
N ILE A 326 21.81 -5.81 -13.09
CA ILE A 326 21.81 -5.93 -14.57
C ILE A 326 20.82 -7.02 -15.02
N GLN A 327 20.78 -8.19 -14.38
CA GLN A 327 19.78 -9.21 -14.74
C GLN A 327 18.35 -8.74 -14.47
N SER A 328 18.09 -8.13 -13.31
CA SER A 328 16.77 -7.57 -12.97
C SER A 328 16.30 -6.55 -14.01
N SER A 329 17.23 -5.72 -14.50
CA SER A 329 16.94 -4.70 -15.50
C SER A 329 16.59 -5.26 -16.88
N LYS A 330 16.80 -6.56 -17.13
CA LYS A 330 16.38 -7.25 -18.36
C LYS A 330 14.92 -7.72 -18.33
N HIS A 331 14.28 -7.71 -17.17
CA HIS A 331 12.92 -8.21 -17.03
C HIS A 331 11.89 -7.11 -17.34
N ARG A 332 11.22 -7.24 -18.49
CA ARG A 332 10.10 -6.34 -18.88
C ARG A 332 8.91 -6.44 -17.94
N PHE A 333 8.70 -7.59 -17.31
CA PHE A 333 7.64 -7.83 -16.33
C PHE A 333 8.25 -8.39 -15.07
N ARG A 334 7.61 -8.19 -13.92
CA ARG A 334 8.08 -8.69 -12.62
C ARG A 334 8.53 -10.14 -12.71
N HIS A 335 9.69 -10.43 -12.14
CA HIS A 335 10.32 -11.73 -12.19
C HIS A 335 10.83 -12.16 -10.81
N TRP A 336 10.89 -13.48 -10.59
CA TRP A 336 11.13 -14.09 -9.27
C TRP A 336 12.54 -13.87 -8.72
N ASP A 337 13.49 -13.43 -9.56
CA ASP A 337 14.86 -13.07 -9.19
C ASP A 337 15.16 -11.57 -9.42
N ASP A 338 14.12 -10.73 -9.50
CA ASP A 338 14.33 -9.28 -9.40
C ASP A 338 14.94 -8.93 -8.03
N VAL A 339 15.87 -7.99 -8.01
CA VAL A 339 16.34 -7.32 -6.80
C VAL A 339 15.36 -6.22 -6.42
N LEU A 340 14.82 -6.26 -5.20
CA LEU A 340 13.93 -5.23 -4.69
C LEU A 340 14.72 -4.15 -3.96
N THR A 341 14.86 -3.00 -4.63
CA THR A 341 15.58 -1.83 -4.13
C THR A 341 15.21 -1.42 -2.70
N PRO A 342 13.93 -1.39 -2.25
CA PRO A 342 13.61 -1.03 -0.87
C PRO A 342 14.28 -1.95 0.16
N PHE A 343 14.30 -3.26 -0.09
CA PHE A 343 14.86 -4.24 0.83
C PHE A 343 16.37 -4.22 0.83
N ALA A 344 16.99 -4.11 -0.35
CA ALA A 344 18.44 -4.04 -0.49
C ALA A 344 18.99 -2.74 0.12
N HIS A 345 18.33 -1.60 -0.14
CA HIS A 345 18.68 -0.31 0.45
C HIS A 345 18.58 -0.34 1.97
N HIS A 346 17.46 -0.84 2.53
CA HIS A 346 17.32 -0.93 3.98
C HIS A 346 18.38 -1.84 4.62
N ALA A 347 18.77 -2.94 3.97
CA ALA A 347 19.86 -3.77 4.46
C ALA A 347 21.19 -3.01 4.53
N VAL A 348 21.57 -2.27 3.48
CA VAL A 348 22.78 -1.44 3.50
C VAL A 348 22.68 -0.33 4.54
N MET A 349 21.52 0.31 4.70
CA MET A 349 21.33 1.33 5.74
C MET A 349 21.48 0.76 7.15
N MET A 350 21.06 -0.49 7.39
CA MET A 350 21.21 -1.14 8.69
C MET A 350 22.64 -1.59 8.98
N GLU A 351 23.38 -2.00 7.96
CA GLU A 351 24.70 -2.61 8.11
C GLU A 351 25.86 -1.60 7.92
N GLU A 352 25.70 -0.62 7.05
CA GLU A 352 26.79 0.17 6.47
C GLU A 352 26.47 1.67 6.30
N ALA A 353 25.38 2.20 6.90
CA ALA A 353 25.02 3.61 6.76
C ALA A 353 26.18 4.59 7.04
N SER A 354 27.03 4.28 8.03
CA SER A 354 28.19 5.10 8.38
C SER A 354 29.23 5.20 7.26
N LEU A 355 29.34 4.20 6.37
CA LEU A 355 30.22 4.25 5.19
C LEU A 355 29.77 5.32 4.18
N PHE A 356 28.51 5.74 4.27
CA PHE A 356 27.91 6.77 3.42
C PHE A 356 27.74 8.11 4.15
N ASN A 357 28.39 8.29 5.31
CA ASN A 357 28.24 9.49 6.16
C ASN A 357 26.78 9.83 6.50
N THR A 358 25.97 8.80 6.72
CA THR A 358 24.56 8.92 7.08
C THR A 358 24.23 7.97 8.22
N THR A 359 23.05 8.12 8.81
CA THR A 359 22.52 7.19 9.80
C THR A 359 21.19 6.60 9.32
N ALA A 360 20.74 5.56 10.03
CA ALA A 360 19.41 5.04 9.89
C ALA A 360 18.83 4.62 11.24
N GLN A 361 17.51 4.71 11.35
CA GLN A 361 16.77 4.23 12.51
C GLN A 361 15.69 3.27 12.04
N VAL A 362 15.77 2.03 12.53
CA VAL A 362 14.67 1.08 12.38
C VAL A 362 13.56 1.49 13.34
N MET A 363 12.40 1.85 12.78
CA MET A 363 11.22 2.19 13.59
C MET A 363 10.57 0.90 14.10
N THR A 364 10.18 0.89 15.37
CA THR A 364 9.50 -0.27 15.95
C THR A 364 8.09 -0.42 15.40
N PHE A 365 7.56 -1.64 15.39
CA PHE A 365 6.20 -1.88 14.93
C PHE A 365 5.18 -1.09 15.75
N GLU A 366 5.39 -1.01 17.06
CA GLU A 366 4.54 -0.27 18.02
C GLU A 366 4.53 1.23 17.73
N GLU A 367 5.65 1.82 17.31
CA GLU A 367 5.70 3.22 16.86
C GLU A 367 4.96 3.43 15.54
N LEU A 368 5.00 2.46 14.64
CA LEU A 368 4.42 2.58 13.29
C LEU A 368 2.91 2.33 13.24
N VAL A 369 2.38 1.40 14.05
CA VAL A 369 0.94 1.06 14.09
C VAL A 369 0.03 2.30 14.18
N PRO A 370 0.22 3.25 15.12
CA PRO A 370 -0.65 4.42 15.21
C PRO A 370 -0.44 5.43 14.07
N GLN A 371 0.68 5.35 13.34
CA GLN A 371 1.07 6.33 12.32
C GLN A 371 0.81 5.86 10.88
N MET A 372 0.67 4.55 10.68
CA MET A 372 0.59 3.95 9.34
C MET A 372 -0.60 3.01 9.18
N ALA A 373 -1.07 2.86 7.94
CA ALA A 373 -2.05 1.83 7.59
C ALA A 373 -1.84 1.33 6.15
N PHE A 374 -2.32 0.12 5.89
CA PHE A 374 -2.30 -0.48 4.57
C PHE A 374 -3.60 -1.25 4.37
N LEU A 375 -4.29 -0.95 3.27
CA LEU A 375 -5.48 -1.67 2.83
C LEU A 375 -5.20 -2.23 1.44
N VAL A 376 -5.50 -3.50 1.22
CA VAL A 376 -5.64 -4.02 -0.14
C VAL A 376 -7.12 -4.04 -0.49
N LEU A 377 -7.52 -3.22 -1.44
CA LEU A 377 -8.89 -3.12 -1.90
C LEU A 377 -9.21 -4.28 -2.85
N ARG A 378 -10.28 -5.02 -2.56
CA ARG A 378 -10.70 -6.21 -3.32
C ARG A 378 -12.15 -6.06 -3.76
N ASP A 379 -12.58 -6.92 -4.67
CA ASP A 379 -14.00 -7.03 -5.04
C ASP A 379 -14.89 -7.39 -3.84
N THR A 380 -14.32 -8.01 -2.81
CA THR A 380 -15.01 -8.33 -1.55
C THR A 380 -15.01 -7.20 -0.53
N THR A 381 -14.24 -6.13 -0.76
CA THR A 381 -14.19 -5.00 0.16
C THR A 381 -15.52 -4.27 0.13
N LYS A 382 -16.08 -4.04 1.31
CA LYS A 382 -17.34 -3.33 1.48
C LYS A 382 -17.08 -1.93 2.04
N PRO A 383 -18.02 -0.98 1.88
CA PRO A 383 -17.92 0.35 2.49
C PRO A 383 -17.67 0.33 4.01
N ASN A 384 -18.09 -0.73 4.70
CA ASN A 384 -17.90 -0.92 6.14
C ASN A 384 -16.74 -1.86 6.50
N ASP A 385 -15.77 -2.04 5.60
CA ASP A 385 -14.57 -2.83 5.87
C ASP A 385 -13.81 -2.27 7.10
N PRO A 386 -13.44 -3.10 8.09
CA PRO A 386 -12.84 -2.61 9.32
C PRO A 386 -11.52 -1.85 9.12
N THR A 387 -10.70 -2.26 8.14
CA THR A 387 -9.42 -1.59 7.85
C THR A 387 -9.67 -0.27 7.13
N LEU A 388 -10.66 -0.22 6.24
CA LEU A 388 -11.08 1.04 5.63
C LEU A 388 -11.61 2.02 6.70
N LEU A 389 -12.48 1.55 7.59
CA LEU A 389 -13.02 2.36 8.68
C LEU A 389 -11.91 2.81 9.64
N ASP A 390 -10.89 1.98 9.93
CA ASP A 390 -9.71 2.39 10.71
C ASP A 390 -8.97 3.55 10.04
N ILE A 391 -8.68 3.46 8.72
CA ILE A 391 -8.02 4.54 7.97
C ILE A 391 -8.83 5.83 8.05
N LEU A 392 -10.14 5.74 7.82
CA LEU A 392 -11.05 6.87 7.81
C LEU A 392 -11.18 7.55 9.18
N ASN A 393 -11.24 6.75 10.26
CA ASN A 393 -11.45 7.22 11.63
C ASN A 393 -10.15 7.70 12.28
N ARG A 394 -9.07 6.92 12.15
CA ARG A 394 -7.79 7.20 12.81
C ARG A 394 -6.95 8.22 12.06
N ARG A 395 -7.12 8.33 10.73
CA ARG A 395 -6.33 9.23 9.87
C ARG A 395 -4.82 9.06 10.11
N PRO A 396 -4.25 7.86 9.85
CA PRO A 396 -2.82 7.62 9.96
C PRO A 396 -2.01 8.68 9.20
N ARG A 397 -0.82 9.04 9.69
CA ARG A 397 0.07 10.00 9.03
C ARG A 397 0.32 9.61 7.58
N MET A 398 0.60 8.33 7.34
CA MET A 398 0.81 7.77 6.01
C MET A 398 -0.01 6.50 5.84
N PHE A 399 -0.63 6.31 4.69
CA PHE A 399 -1.29 5.04 4.39
C PHE A 399 -1.28 4.74 2.91
N ALA A 400 -1.59 3.50 2.56
CA ALA A 400 -1.77 3.11 1.18
C ALA A 400 -3.01 2.26 0.99
N ILE A 401 -3.69 2.47 -0.14
CA ILE A 401 -4.85 1.68 -0.57
C ILE A 401 -4.46 1.01 -1.89
N ASN A 402 -3.99 -0.23 -1.80
CA ASN A 402 -3.51 -0.96 -2.96
C ASN A 402 -4.64 -1.64 -3.71
N ASP A 403 -4.65 -1.49 -5.03
CA ASP A 403 -5.64 -2.11 -5.91
C ASP A 403 -5.39 -3.63 -6.08
N SER A 404 -6.43 -4.41 -5.81
CA SER A 404 -6.54 -5.81 -6.19
C SER A 404 -7.99 -6.19 -6.56
N PHE A 405 -8.72 -5.29 -7.20
CA PHE A 405 -10.12 -5.46 -7.60
C PHE A 405 -10.29 -5.48 -9.13
N ASN A 406 -11.45 -5.94 -9.60
CA ASN A 406 -11.84 -5.96 -11.01
C ASN A 406 -13.25 -5.40 -11.26
N THR A 407 -14.00 -5.09 -10.20
CA THR A 407 -15.37 -4.58 -10.29
C THR A 407 -15.41 -3.07 -10.19
N ALA A 408 -16.34 -2.45 -10.94
CA ALA A 408 -16.60 -1.02 -10.84
C ALA A 408 -17.05 -0.61 -9.43
N ALA A 409 -17.75 -1.48 -8.70
CA ALA A 409 -18.18 -1.23 -7.34
C ALA A 409 -17.00 -1.03 -6.37
N ALA A 410 -15.97 -1.87 -6.44
CA ALA A 410 -14.76 -1.69 -5.64
C ALA A 410 -13.99 -0.43 -6.06
N GLY A 411 -13.90 -0.14 -7.36
CA GLY A 411 -13.31 1.11 -7.86
C GLY A 411 -14.05 2.36 -7.36
N GLN A 412 -15.38 2.30 -7.27
CA GLN A 412 -16.18 3.40 -6.72
C GLN A 412 -15.89 3.62 -5.24
N ILE A 413 -15.72 2.56 -4.44
CA ILE A 413 -15.32 2.68 -3.02
C ILE A 413 -13.99 3.43 -2.92
N LEU A 414 -12.99 3.08 -3.74
CA LEU A 414 -11.71 3.79 -3.75
C LEU A 414 -11.91 5.27 -4.04
N HIS A 415 -12.60 5.58 -5.13
CA HIS A 415 -12.85 6.94 -5.59
C HIS A 415 -13.56 7.77 -4.52
N ASP A 416 -14.62 7.23 -3.91
CA ASP A 416 -15.40 7.92 -2.88
C ASP A 416 -14.55 8.21 -1.65
N VAL A 417 -13.77 7.23 -1.18
CA VAL A 417 -12.87 7.37 -0.02
C VAL A 417 -11.83 8.45 -0.26
N ILE A 418 -11.08 8.39 -1.36
CA ILE A 418 -10.00 9.36 -1.60
C ILE A 418 -10.55 10.76 -1.91
N SER A 419 -11.72 10.85 -2.55
CA SER A 419 -12.40 12.13 -2.82
C SER A 419 -12.93 12.77 -1.53
N GLU A 420 -13.47 11.97 -0.60
CA GLU A 420 -13.94 12.44 0.70
C GLU A 420 -12.78 12.79 1.62
N MET A 421 -11.70 12.01 1.59
CA MET A 421 -10.52 12.28 2.40
C MET A 421 -9.77 13.53 1.94
N PHE A 422 -9.73 13.79 0.62
CA PHE A 422 -8.95 14.86 0.00
C PHE A 422 -9.76 15.66 -1.05
N PRO A 423 -10.86 16.33 -0.64
CA PRO A 423 -11.76 17.02 -1.56
C PRO A 423 -11.18 18.30 -2.17
N TRP A 424 -10.09 18.83 -1.60
CA TRP A 424 -9.50 20.11 -2.00
C TRP A 424 -8.62 19.99 -3.23
N VAL A 425 -8.59 21.07 -4.00
CA VAL A 425 -7.78 21.16 -5.21
C VAL A 425 -6.40 21.68 -4.84
N SER A 426 -5.37 20.97 -5.30
CA SER A 426 -3.99 21.33 -5.01
C SER A 426 -3.42 22.37 -5.98
N SER A 427 -2.33 23.03 -5.60
CA SER A 427 -1.63 23.97 -6.50
C SER A 427 -1.06 23.32 -7.76
N PHE A 428 -0.92 21.99 -7.76
CA PHE A 428 -0.45 21.18 -8.87
C PHE A 428 -1.49 20.96 -9.97
N GLU A 429 -2.76 21.32 -9.77
CA GLU A 429 -3.82 21.04 -10.73
C GLU A 429 -4.05 22.21 -11.71
N ILE A 430 -4.37 21.90 -12.98
CA ILE A 430 -4.70 22.89 -14.02
C ILE A 430 -5.92 23.73 -13.62
N ASP A 431 -6.95 23.07 -13.06
CA ASP A 431 -8.19 23.73 -12.67
C ASP A 431 -8.05 24.45 -11.32
N LYS A 432 -7.34 25.58 -11.33
CA LYS A 432 -7.16 26.44 -10.16
C LYS A 432 -8.44 27.17 -9.73
N ARG A 433 -9.56 27.03 -10.47
CA ARG A 433 -10.83 27.73 -10.21
C ARG A 433 -11.52 27.27 -8.91
N SER A 434 -10.95 26.28 -8.24
CA SER A 434 -11.50 25.59 -7.08
C SER A 434 -10.56 25.54 -5.88
N LEU A 435 -9.47 26.34 -5.86
CA LEU A 435 -8.55 26.49 -4.70
C LEU A 435 -9.29 26.75 -3.35
N PHE A 436 -10.58 27.11 -3.39
CA PHE A 436 -11.42 27.36 -2.21
C PHE A 436 -12.86 26.81 -2.26
N ARG A 437 -13.17 25.80 -3.09
CA ARG A 437 -14.50 25.15 -3.02
C ARG A 437 -14.36 23.66 -2.73
N PRO A 438 -14.96 23.14 -1.64
CA PRO A 438 -15.19 21.70 -1.53
C PRO A 438 -15.94 21.26 -2.78
N VAL A 439 -15.41 20.29 -3.50
CA VAL A 439 -16.19 19.61 -4.53
C VAL A 439 -17.31 18.87 -3.80
N ARG A 440 -18.51 19.47 -3.74
CA ARG A 440 -19.70 18.72 -3.35
C ARG A 440 -20.01 17.78 -4.50
N TYR A 441 -19.52 16.55 -4.45
CA TYR A 441 -20.13 15.47 -5.22
C TYR A 441 -21.49 15.13 -4.61
N GLY A 442 -22.47 15.99 -4.86
CA GLY A 442 -23.88 15.67 -4.72
C GLY A 442 -24.40 15.03 -6.00
N ILE A 443 -23.72 14.00 -6.51
CA ILE A 443 -24.17 13.25 -7.69
C ILE A 443 -24.83 11.96 -7.19
N PRO A 444 -26.16 11.83 -7.26
CA PRO A 444 -26.78 10.52 -7.13
C PRO A 444 -26.39 9.69 -8.34
N LEU A 445 -25.60 8.63 -8.15
CA LEU A 445 -25.39 7.63 -9.20
C LEU A 445 -26.74 6.99 -9.56
N PRO A 446 -27.02 6.75 -10.86
CA PRO A 446 -28.24 6.08 -11.28
C PRO A 446 -28.27 4.65 -10.74
N VAL A 447 -29.33 4.33 -10.00
CA VAL A 447 -29.63 2.97 -9.54
C VAL A 447 -30.17 2.20 -10.74
N PRO A 448 -29.66 0.99 -11.06
CA PRO A 448 -30.37 0.12 -11.99
C PRO A 448 -31.72 -0.23 -11.37
N THR A 449 -32.80 0.14 -12.04
CA THR A 449 -34.17 -0.25 -11.64
C THR A 449 -34.23 -1.77 -11.50
N PRO A 450 -34.71 -2.31 -10.37
CA PRO A 450 -35.08 -3.71 -10.31
C PRO A 450 -36.24 -3.89 -11.31
N GLU A 451 -36.04 -4.70 -12.35
CA GLU A 451 -37.14 -5.17 -13.16
C GLU A 451 -38.15 -5.85 -12.22
N ALA A 452 -39.36 -5.28 -12.16
CA ALA A 452 -40.48 -5.91 -11.50
C ALA A 452 -40.75 -7.27 -12.19
N PRO A 453 -41.07 -8.32 -11.44
CA PRO A 453 -41.40 -9.61 -12.03
C PRO A 453 -42.64 -9.45 -12.91
N SER A 454 -42.51 -9.75 -14.19
CA SER A 454 -43.64 -9.79 -15.12
C SER A 454 -44.59 -10.90 -14.71
N ALA A 455 -45.76 -10.51 -14.19
CA ALA A 455 -46.90 -11.40 -14.07
C ALA A 455 -47.56 -11.55 -15.44
N SER A 456 -47.36 -12.68 -16.10
CA SER A 456 -48.39 -13.47 -16.79
C SER A 456 -47.73 -14.42 -17.78
N GLU A 457 -47.72 -15.71 -17.47
CA GLU A 457 -48.12 -16.72 -18.45
C GLU A 457 -48.49 -18.01 -17.72
N THR A 458 -49.69 -18.45 -18.02
CA THR A 458 -50.44 -19.57 -17.48
C THR A 458 -49.76 -20.91 -17.74
N ALA A 459 -49.53 -21.70 -16.70
CA ALA A 459 -49.25 -23.12 -16.82
C ALA A 459 -50.56 -23.94 -16.90
N PRO A 460 -50.70 -24.93 -17.80
CA PRO A 460 -51.60 -26.03 -17.59
C PRO A 460 -50.91 -27.10 -16.73
N ALA A 461 -51.67 -27.65 -15.77
CA ALA A 461 -51.25 -28.74 -14.91
C ALA A 461 -51.09 -30.06 -15.69
N PRO A 462 -50.26 -30.99 -15.18
CA PRO A 462 -50.48 -32.40 -15.45
C PRO A 462 -50.77 -33.19 -14.16
N GLU A 463 -51.72 -34.10 -14.32
CA GLU A 463 -52.25 -35.06 -13.37
C GLU A 463 -51.22 -36.09 -12.91
N THR A 464 -51.45 -36.61 -11.71
CA THR A 464 -50.78 -37.73 -11.06
C THR A 464 -51.18 -39.07 -11.66
N VAL A 465 -50.23 -39.92 -12.11
CA VAL A 465 -50.35 -41.40 -12.09
C VAL A 465 -48.97 -42.10 -12.06
N SER A 466 -48.68 -42.76 -10.93
CA SER A 466 -48.19 -44.15 -10.71
C SER A 466 -47.15 -44.86 -11.63
N GLN A 467 -46.10 -45.34 -10.94
CA GLN A 467 -45.42 -46.65 -11.00
C GLN A 467 -44.44 -47.05 -12.12
N SER A 468 -43.40 -47.76 -11.62
CA SER A 468 -42.65 -48.91 -12.16
C SER A 468 -41.31 -48.70 -12.89
N ALA A 469 -40.24 -49.00 -12.12
CA ALA A 469 -39.16 -49.96 -12.36
C ALA A 469 -38.47 -50.11 -13.74
N SER A 470 -37.14 -50.25 -13.64
CA SER A 470 -36.23 -51.20 -14.33
C SER A 470 -35.17 -50.67 -15.31
N LEU A 471 -33.91 -50.83 -14.86
CA LEU A 471 -32.76 -51.52 -15.49
C LEU A 471 -32.11 -51.05 -16.82
N LEU A 472 -30.78 -50.89 -16.68
CA LEU A 472 -29.67 -51.35 -17.54
C LEU A 472 -29.28 -50.64 -18.85
N ALA A 473 -28.05 -50.10 -18.81
CA ALA A 473 -26.90 -50.39 -19.66
C ALA A 473 -26.96 -50.14 -21.18
N ALA A 474 -26.08 -49.24 -21.64
CA ALA A 474 -24.80 -49.62 -22.28
C ALA A 474 -23.79 -48.47 -22.15
#